data_AF-A0A034UZ02-F1
#
_entry.id   AF-A0A034UZ02-F1
#
_cell.length_a   1.000
_cell.length_b   1.000
_cell.length_c   1.000
_cell.angle_alpha   90.00
_cell.angle_beta   90.00
_cell.angle_gamma   90.00
#
_symmetry.space_group_name_H-M   'P 1'
#
loop_
_entity.id
_entity.type
_entity.pdbx_description
1 polymer ?
#
loop_
_entity_poly.entity_id
_entity_poly.type
_entity_poly.pdbx_seq_one_letter_code
_entity_poly.pdbx_strand_id
1 'polypeptide(L)'
;ADSGYALENFVLTPFRSAENGSPQHIFNKKHAAARNIVERTIGLLKSRFRCMQRSLNYEPGFACSIINVCCALHNICRKNTGPLQDDYCSYDENFDYEDPATEF
;
A
#
# COMPACT_ATOMS: atom_id res chain seq x y z
N ALA A 1 7.79 4.68 1.40
CA ALA A 1 7.69 4.44 2.85
C ALA A 1 7.05 5.64 3.52
N ASP A 2 6.70 5.55 4.80
CA ASP A 2 6.22 6.72 5.55
C ASP A 2 7.40 7.68 5.87
N SER A 3 7.07 8.91 6.27
CA SER A 3 8.01 9.96 6.69
C SER A 3 8.95 9.57 7.84
N GLY A 4 8.62 8.50 8.57
CA GLY A 4 9.45 7.89 9.62
C GLY A 4 10.63 7.06 9.12
N TYR A 5 10.73 6.77 7.81
CA TYR A 5 11.85 6.03 7.24
C TYR A 5 12.88 6.97 6.61
N ALA A 6 14.16 6.68 6.79
CA ALA A 6 15.23 7.37 6.09
C ALA A 6 15.15 7.13 4.57
N LEU A 7 15.59 8.12 3.79
CA LEU A 7 15.75 7.98 2.35
C LEU A 7 16.94 7.05 2.08
N GLU A 8 16.70 5.97 1.34
CA GLU A 8 17.70 4.95 1.02
C GLU A 8 17.62 4.58 -0.48
N ASN A 9 18.64 3.88 -1.00
CA ASN A 9 18.65 3.39 -2.38
C ASN A 9 17.45 2.48 -2.74
N PHE A 10 16.78 1.95 -1.73
CA PHE A 10 15.64 1.04 -1.85
C PHE A 10 14.36 1.58 -1.15
N VAL A 11 14.40 2.78 -0.56
CA VAL A 11 13.26 3.39 0.13
C VAL A 11 13.14 4.86 -0.24
N LEU A 12 12.05 5.20 -0.94
CA LEU A 12 11.64 6.58 -1.16
C LEU A 12 10.76 7.08 -0.02
N THR A 13 11.11 8.23 0.54
CA THR A 13 10.40 8.91 1.64
C THR A 13 9.76 10.20 1.11
N PRO A 14 8.50 10.51 1.48
CA PRO A 14 7.86 11.76 1.09
C PRO A 14 8.61 12.98 1.66
N PHE A 15 8.51 14.11 0.97
CA PHE A 15 9.02 15.39 1.48
C PHE A 15 8.15 15.85 2.64
N ARG A 16 8.78 16.25 3.76
CA ARG A 16 8.07 16.68 4.99
C ARG A 16 7.39 18.04 4.87
N SER A 17 7.90 18.90 3.99
CA SER A 17 7.37 20.25 3.76
C SER A 17 7.34 20.48 2.26
N ALA A 18 6.18 20.25 1.66
CA ALA A 18 5.96 20.40 0.24
C ALA A 18 4.89 21.46 0.01
N GLU A 19 5.28 22.61 -0.54
CA GLU A 19 4.35 23.70 -0.84
C GLU A 19 3.35 23.26 -1.92
N ASN A 20 2.10 23.72 -1.82
CA ASN A 20 1.06 23.37 -2.77
C ASN A 20 1.45 23.78 -4.20
N GLY A 21 1.33 22.85 -5.14
CA GLY A 21 1.73 23.05 -6.54
C GLY A 21 3.23 22.91 -6.81
N SER A 22 4.07 22.72 -5.79
CA SER A 22 5.50 22.45 -5.98
C SER A 22 5.75 21.07 -6.61
N PRO A 23 6.91 20.85 -7.28
CA PRO A 23 7.32 19.52 -7.73
C PRO A 23 7.35 18.47 -6.59
N GLN A 24 7.69 18.89 -5.38
CA GLN A 24 7.70 18.06 -4.17
C GLN A 24 6.28 17.62 -3.80
N HIS A 25 5.30 18.52 -3.92
CA HIS A 25 3.89 18.20 -3.66
C HIS A 25 3.35 17.21 -4.68
N ILE A 26 3.68 17.39 -5.97
CA ILE A 26 3.32 16.43 -7.03
C ILE A 26 3.95 15.06 -6.78
N PHE A 27 5.21 15.03 -6.35
CA PHE A 27 5.88 13.79 -5.94
C PHE A 27 5.15 13.11 -4.78
N ASN A 28 4.86 13.84 -3.70
CA ASN A 28 4.14 13.31 -2.54
C ASN A 28 2.77 12.76 -2.94
N LYS A 29 2.01 13.44 -3.79
CA LYS A 29 0.71 12.96 -4.31
C LYS A 29 0.85 11.62 -5.03
N LYS A 30 1.83 11.50 -5.94
CA LYS A 30 2.09 10.24 -6.68
C LYS A 30 2.58 9.13 -5.75
N HIS A 31 3.43 9.47 -4.79
CA HIS A 31 3.96 8.53 -3.81
C HIS A 31 2.87 7.98 -2.90
N ALA A 32 1.97 8.84 -2.41
CA ALA A 32 0.80 8.45 -1.62
C ALA A 32 -0.16 7.55 -2.43
N ALA A 33 -0.44 7.90 -3.69
CA ALA A 33 -1.27 7.07 -4.56
C ALA A 33 -0.68 5.65 -4.74
N ALA A 34 0.63 5.54 -4.96
CA ALA A 34 1.31 4.24 -5.04
C ALA A 34 1.23 3.46 -3.73
N ARG A 35 1.41 4.12 -2.57
CA ARG A 35 1.24 3.49 -1.25
C ARG A 35 -0.17 2.97 -1.03
N ASN A 36 -1.20 3.74 -1.39
CA ASN A 36 -2.60 3.34 -1.21
C ASN A 36 -2.90 2.02 -1.92
N ILE A 37 -2.37 1.83 -3.13
CA ILE A 37 -2.53 0.56 -3.88
C ILE A 37 -1.92 -0.62 -3.10
N VAL A 38 -0.71 -0.43 -2.57
CA VAL A 38 0.01 -1.47 -1.80
C VAL A 38 -0.73 -1.79 -0.50
N GLU A 39 -1.13 -0.77 0.27
CA GLU A 39 -1.86 -0.94 1.53
C GLU A 39 -3.19 -1.64 1.35
N ARG A 40 -3.97 -1.23 0.33
CA ARG A 40 -5.24 -1.91 -0.02
C ARG A 40 -5.01 -3.36 -0.40
N THR A 41 -3.98 -3.64 -1.21
CA THR A 41 -3.63 -5.02 -1.60
C THR A 41 -3.28 -5.88 -0.39
N ILE A 42 -2.49 -5.35 0.56
CA ILE A 42 -2.18 -6.03 1.82
C ILE A 42 -3.46 -6.25 2.65
N GLY A 43 -4.36 -5.27 2.71
CA GLY A 43 -5.66 -5.40 3.38
C GLY A 43 -6.51 -6.54 2.80
N LEU A 44 -6.58 -6.65 1.47
CA LEU A 44 -7.30 -7.74 0.78
C LEU A 44 -6.68 -9.11 1.08
N LEU A 45 -5.34 -9.22 1.06
CA LEU A 45 -4.65 -10.45 1.41
C LEU A 45 -4.91 -10.86 2.87
N LYS A 46 -4.88 -9.92 3.82
CA LYS A 46 -5.20 -10.17 5.23
C LYS A 46 -6.67 -10.54 5.45
N SER A 47 -7.59 -9.94 4.69
CA SER A 47 -9.02 -10.29 4.74
C SER A 47 -9.25 -11.74 4.26
N ARG A 48 -8.60 -12.12 3.15
CA ARG A 48 -8.77 -13.44 2.54
C ARG A 48 -8.05 -14.56 3.31
N PHE A 49 -6.84 -14.31 3.81
CA PHE A 49 -6.00 -15.31 4.44
C PHE A 49 -5.79 -15.00 5.92
N ARG A 50 -6.49 -15.72 6.81
CA ARG A 50 -6.38 -15.53 8.28
C ARG A 50 -4.95 -15.68 8.81
N CYS A 51 -4.08 -16.46 8.15
CA CYS A 51 -2.68 -16.57 8.53
C CYS A 51 -1.91 -15.23 8.44
N MET A 52 -2.35 -14.31 7.58
CA MET A 52 -1.74 -12.98 7.39
C MET A 52 -2.24 -11.93 8.39
N GLN A 53 -3.30 -12.24 9.16
CA GLN A 53 -3.83 -11.33 10.19
C GLN A 53 -3.00 -11.34 11.47
N ARG A 54 -2.19 -12.38 11.66
CA ARG A 54 -1.32 -12.56 12.84
C ARG A 54 0.14 -12.54 12.41
N SER A 55 1.03 -12.29 13.36
CA SER A 55 2.47 -12.44 13.13
C SER A 55 2.80 -13.86 12.67
N LEU A 56 3.54 -13.96 11.57
CA LEU A 56 4.08 -15.22 11.10
C LEU A 56 5.33 -15.55 11.91
N ASN A 57 5.20 -16.43 12.91
CA ASN A 57 6.30 -16.86 13.78
C ASN A 57 7.17 -17.93 13.07
N TYR A 58 7.70 -17.57 11.91
CA TYR A 58 8.60 -18.40 11.10
C TYR A 58 9.88 -17.63 10.79
N GLU A 59 10.90 -18.36 10.34
CA GLU A 59 12.09 -17.74 9.77
C GLU A 59 11.67 -16.82 8.59
N PRO A 60 12.27 -15.62 8.44
CA PRO A 60 11.88 -14.65 7.43
C PRO A 60 11.74 -15.21 6.01
N GLY A 61 12.67 -16.06 5.55
CA GLY A 61 12.61 -16.70 4.24
C GLY A 61 11.38 -17.61 4.07
N PHE A 62 11.02 -18.37 5.10
CA PHE A 62 9.80 -19.17 5.08
C PHE A 62 8.53 -18.30 5.14
N ALA A 63 8.52 -17.23 5.94
CA ALA A 63 7.43 -16.28 5.98
C ALA A 63 7.19 -15.62 4.60
N CYS A 64 8.26 -15.22 3.90
CA CYS A 64 8.18 -14.74 2.52
C CYS A 64 7.58 -15.78 1.57
N SER A 65 7.92 -17.06 1.75
CA SER A 65 7.36 -18.14 0.94
C SER A 65 5.84 -18.29 1.13
N ILE A 66 5.36 -18.20 2.38
CA ILE A 66 3.93 -18.19 2.69
C ILE A 66 3.23 -17.02 1.99
N ILE A 67 3.81 -15.81 2.08
CA ILE A 67 3.25 -14.60 1.46
C ILE A 67 3.15 -14.77 -0.06
N ASN A 68 4.19 -15.30 -0.72
CA ASN A 68 4.20 -15.55 -2.16
C ASN A 68 3.08 -16.50 -2.60
N VAL A 69 2.86 -17.59 -1.84
CA VAL A 69 1.77 -18.54 -2.09
C VAL A 69 0.41 -17.87 -1.92
N CYS A 70 0.21 -17.07 -0.88
CA CYS A 70 -1.02 -16.30 -0.69
C CYS A 70 -1.30 -15.36 -1.87
N CYS A 71 -0.29 -14.64 -2.36
CA CYS A 71 -0.41 -13.80 -3.55
C CYS A 71 -0.79 -14.59 -4.81
N ALA A 72 -0.14 -15.73 -5.05
CA ALA A 72 -0.45 -16.60 -6.18
C ALA A 72 -1.88 -17.13 -6.13
N LEU A 73 -2.32 -17.62 -4.97
CA LEU A 73 -3.70 -18.08 -4.75
C LEU A 73 -4.71 -16.96 -4.92
N HIS A 74 -4.43 -15.77 -4.38
CA HIS A 74 -5.28 -14.59 -4.58
C HIS A 74 -5.46 -14.28 -6.06
N ASN A 75 -4.38 -14.30 -6.84
CA ASN A 75 -4.42 -14.04 -8.28
C ASN A 75 -5.20 -15.10 -9.05
N ILE A 76 -5.06 -16.39 -8.69
CA ILE A 76 -5.84 -17.48 -9.29
C ILE A 76 -7.33 -17.27 -9.02
N CYS A 77 -7.70 -16.94 -7.77
CA CYS A 77 -9.09 -16.67 -7.42
C CYS A 77 -9.64 -15.45 -8.15
N ARG A 78 -8.89 -14.35 -8.28
CA ARG A 78 -9.31 -13.17 -9.06
C ARG A 78 -9.54 -13.46 -10.53
N LYS A 79 -8.80 -14.41 -11.12
CA LYS A 79 -8.99 -14.83 -12.52
C LYS A 79 -10.22 -15.72 -12.71
N ASN A 80 -10.49 -16.60 -11.74
CA ASN A 80 -11.53 -17.64 -11.86
C ASN A 80 -12.91 -17.20 -11.33
N THR A 81 -12.94 -16.27 -10.38
CA THR A 81 -14.17 -15.65 -9.94
C THR A 81 -14.33 -14.39 -10.78
N GLY A 82 -15.12 -14.47 -11.88
CA GLY A 82 -15.48 -13.31 -12.70
C GLY A 82 -15.95 -12.14 -11.83
N PRO A 83 -15.88 -10.88 -12.32
CA PRO A 83 -15.64 -9.69 -11.49
C PRO A 83 -16.34 -9.81 -10.15
N LEU A 84 -15.59 -10.25 -9.13
CA LEU A 84 -16.03 -10.11 -7.76
C LEU A 84 -16.39 -8.64 -7.62
N GLN A 85 -17.47 -8.32 -6.90
CA GLN A 85 -17.65 -6.99 -6.34
C GLN A 85 -16.43 -6.73 -5.46
N ASP A 86 -15.32 -6.35 -6.08
CA ASP A 86 -14.47 -5.31 -5.55
C ASP A 86 -15.47 -4.24 -5.15
N ASP A 87 -15.48 -3.82 -3.89
CA ASP A 87 -15.95 -2.51 -3.52
C ASP A 87 -15.10 -1.51 -4.33
N TYR A 88 -15.48 -1.37 -5.60
CA TYR A 88 -14.81 -0.65 -6.67
C TYR A 88 -15.12 0.81 -6.42
N CYS A 89 -14.56 1.36 -5.35
CA CYS A 89 -14.44 2.80 -5.24
C CYS A 89 -13.30 3.20 -6.16
N SER A 90 -13.70 4.00 -7.16
CA SER A 90 -12.94 4.67 -8.21
C SER A 90 -11.51 5.02 -7.84
N TYR A 91 -10.65 5.15 -8.85
CA TYR A 91 -9.56 6.11 -8.75
C TYR A 91 -10.18 7.44 -8.32
N ASP A 92 -10.08 7.77 -7.04
CA ASP A 92 -10.43 9.10 -6.59
C ASP A 92 -9.30 10.01 -7.07
N GLU A 93 -9.54 10.68 -8.20
CA GLU A 93 -8.65 11.70 -8.75
C GLU A 93 -8.55 12.93 -7.82
N ASN A 94 -9.42 13.01 -6.78
CA ASN A 94 -9.54 14.08 -5.81
C ASN A 94 -9.20 13.64 -4.39
N PHE A 95 -8.11 12.89 -4.21
CA PHE A 95 -7.45 12.88 -2.90
C PHE A 95 -6.68 14.19 -2.74
N ASP A 96 -7.38 15.26 -2.37
CA ASP A 96 -6.78 16.37 -1.65
C ASP A 96 -6.36 15.80 -0.29
N TYR A 97 -5.14 15.26 -0.25
CA TYR A 97 -4.48 14.94 0.99
C TYR A 97 -4.20 16.26 1.70
N GLU A 98 -5.16 16.73 2.51
CA GLU A 98 -4.87 17.72 3.53
C GLU A 98 -3.87 17.08 4.49
N ASP A 99 -2.65 17.59 4.47
CA ASP A 99 -1.57 17.17 5.33
C ASP A 99 -1.96 17.46 6.80
N PRO A 100 -2.18 16.45 7.66
CA PRO A 100 -2.48 16.69 9.07
C PRO A 100 -1.27 17.30 9.82
N ALA A 101 -0.11 17.44 9.19
CA ALA A 101 1.04 18.15 9.75
C ALA A 101 0.95 19.69 9.62
N THR A 102 -0.14 20.26 9.09
CA THR A 102 -0.36 21.73 9.15
C THR A 102 -0.94 22.22 10.48
N GLU A 103 -1.28 21.33 11.41
CA GLU A 103 -1.60 21.68 12.80
C GLU A 103 -0.50 21.16 13.73
N PHE A 104 0.65 21.83 13.79
CA PHE A 104 1.46 22.08 15.00
C PHE A 104 2.58 23.07 14.70
#